data_AF-A0A6L7F1J8-F1
#
_entry.id   AF-A0A6L7F1J8-F1
#
_cell.length_a   1.000
_cell.length_b   1.000
_cell.length_c   1.000
_cell.angle_alpha   90.00
_cell.angle_beta   90.00
_cell.angle_gamma   90.00
#
_symmetry.space_group_name_H-M   'P 1'
#
loop_
_entity.id
_entity.type
_entity.pdbx_description
1 polymer ?
#
loop_
_entity_poly.entity_id
_entity_poly.type
_entity_poly.pdbx_seq_one_letter_code
_entity_poly.pdbx_strand_id
1 'polypeptide(L)'
;MLASHSRRKCGSRSGRVSANWLRRSTTRPVSPTQICARVPPVELRLELEATGGTTTGFRVPDDVVEALGAGRRPKVVATVGGHTWRSSIARMGDAFWPGMSRAEREAAGVAAGDVLDLVVEVDAAPRTVEVPDDLAERLAADPSLAAAWAALAPSRQKEAARQLTEAKKPETRARRLEKIVADLGG
;
A
#
# COMPACT_ATOMS: atom_id res chain seq x y z
N MET A 1 55.21 3.67 -59.60
CA MET A 1 55.36 2.40 -60.32
C MET A 1 54.44 1.37 -59.68
N LEU A 2 53.51 0.80 -60.48
CA LEU A 2 52.81 -0.49 -60.32
C LEU A 2 52.13 -0.75 -58.96
N ALA A 3 50.83 -0.53 -58.74
CA ALA A 3 49.64 -1.15 -59.36
C ALA A 3 49.78 -2.67 -59.55
N SER A 4 48.98 -3.46 -58.80
CA SER A 4 48.47 -4.81 -59.11
C SER A 4 48.33 -5.66 -57.84
N HIS A 5 47.27 -6.41 -57.53
CA HIS A 5 46.09 -6.92 -58.23
C HIS A 5 45.00 -7.19 -57.14
N SER A 6 43.72 -6.86 -57.29
CA SER A 6 42.68 -7.65 -57.98
C SER A 6 42.61 -9.11 -57.44
N ARG A 7 41.50 -9.69 -56.99
CA ARG A 7 40.09 -9.50 -57.37
C ARG A 7 39.24 -10.55 -56.62
N ARG A 8 37.91 -10.27 -56.55
CA ARG A 8 36.76 -11.21 -56.57
C ARG A 8 36.42 -11.91 -55.22
N LYS A 9 35.14 -12.06 -54.84
CA LYS A 9 33.96 -12.35 -55.66
C LYS A 9 32.67 -11.77 -55.04
N CYS A 10 31.77 -11.43 -55.96
CA CYS A 10 30.43 -10.92 -55.80
C CYS A 10 29.42 -12.06 -55.56
N GLY A 11 28.32 -11.73 -54.87
CA GLY A 11 27.05 -12.45 -54.89
C GLY A 11 26.32 -12.32 -53.55
N SER A 12 25.03 -12.05 -53.45
CA SER A 12 23.98 -11.80 -54.45
C SER A 12 22.66 -11.63 -53.68
N ARG A 13 21.77 -10.75 -54.17
CA ARG A 13 20.30 -10.70 -53.93
C ARG A 13 19.90 -10.37 -52.48
N SER A 14 18.85 -9.61 -52.17
CA SER A 14 17.55 -9.30 -52.77
C SER A 14 17.08 -7.96 -52.17
N GLY A 15 16.41 -7.07 -52.90
CA GLY A 15 14.94 -7.14 -53.03
C GLY A 15 14.21 -6.31 -51.97
N ARG A 16 14.02 -5.02 -52.27
CA ARG A 16 12.82 -4.16 -52.08
C ARG A 16 11.80 -4.58 -50.99
N VAL A 17 11.54 -3.71 -50.01
CA VAL A 17 10.17 -3.23 -49.64
C VAL A 17 10.22 -2.01 -48.72
N SER A 18 9.44 -1.00 -49.08
CA SER A 18 9.05 0.17 -48.27
C SER A 18 8.14 -0.26 -47.12
N ALA A 19 8.23 0.39 -45.95
CA ALA A 19 7.08 0.74 -45.10
C ALA A 19 7.50 1.42 -43.78
N ASN A 20 7.03 2.65 -43.58
CA ASN A 20 6.29 3.10 -42.41
C ASN A 20 6.81 2.69 -41.02
N TRP A 21 7.65 3.52 -40.40
CA TRP A 21 8.01 3.38 -39.00
C TRP A 21 6.99 4.08 -38.10
N LEU A 22 5.99 3.31 -37.69
CA LEU A 22 5.19 3.57 -36.49
C LEU A 22 6.07 3.46 -35.23
N ARG A 23 5.80 4.37 -34.29
CA ARG A 23 5.98 4.28 -32.82
C ARG A 23 6.85 3.12 -32.32
N ARG A 24 7.99 3.43 -31.70
CA ARG A 24 8.49 2.64 -30.57
C ARG A 24 8.88 3.58 -29.43
N SER A 25 7.97 3.63 -28.48
CA SER A 25 8.15 4.04 -27.10
C SER A 25 9.46 3.46 -26.54
N THR A 26 10.33 4.34 -26.09
CA THR A 26 11.48 4.02 -25.23
C THR A 26 10.97 3.54 -23.88
N THR A 27 10.73 2.24 -23.74
CA THR A 27 10.58 1.61 -22.43
C THR A 27 11.95 1.58 -21.77
N ARG A 28 12.13 2.36 -20.70
CA ARG A 28 13.28 2.28 -19.79
C ARG A 28 13.29 0.88 -19.14
N PRO A 29 14.46 0.20 -19.05
CA PRO A 29 14.53 -1.05 -18.30
C PRO A 29 14.40 -0.74 -16.80
N VAL A 30 13.37 -1.31 -16.16
CA VAL A 30 13.20 -1.25 -14.71
C VAL A 30 14.03 -2.34 -14.03
N SER A 31 14.78 -1.94 -13.00
CA SER A 31 15.69 -2.77 -12.21
C SER A 31 14.97 -3.92 -11.48
N PRO A 32 15.62 -5.09 -11.30
CA PRO A 32 15.00 -6.30 -10.73
C PRO A 32 14.77 -6.30 -9.20
N THR A 33 14.87 -5.16 -8.51
CA THR A 33 14.58 -5.06 -7.06
C THR A 33 13.12 -4.71 -6.78
N GLN A 34 12.30 -4.46 -7.81
CA GLN A 34 10.91 -4.02 -7.69
C GLN A 34 9.93 -5.18 -7.93
N ILE A 35 10.03 -6.24 -7.14
CA ILE A 35 9.01 -7.30 -7.10
C ILE A 35 8.62 -7.56 -5.64
N CYS A 36 8.23 -6.50 -4.93
CA CYS A 36 7.12 -6.66 -4.00
C CYS A 36 5.89 -6.64 -4.91
N ALA A 37 5.32 -7.80 -5.20
CA ALA A 37 4.14 -7.93 -6.04
C ALA A 37 3.02 -7.04 -5.46
N ARG A 38 2.87 -5.83 -5.99
CA ARG A 38 1.72 -4.98 -5.74
C ARG A 38 0.55 -5.75 -6.30
N VAL A 39 -0.26 -6.34 -5.43
CA VAL A 39 -1.56 -6.88 -5.83
C VAL A 39 -2.26 -5.73 -6.56
N PRO A 40 -2.64 -5.91 -7.83
CA PRO A 40 -3.24 -4.84 -8.60
C PRO A 40 -4.54 -4.38 -7.91
N PRO A 41 -4.90 -3.09 -8.01
CA PRO A 41 -6.21 -2.62 -7.59
C PRO A 41 -7.29 -3.50 -8.21
N VAL A 42 -8.23 -3.95 -7.38
CA VAL A 42 -9.40 -4.69 -7.84
C VAL A 42 -10.54 -3.69 -8.01
N GLU A 43 -11.06 -3.57 -9.22
CA GLU A 43 -12.18 -2.70 -9.56
C GLU A 43 -13.45 -3.54 -9.67
N LEU A 44 -14.50 -3.17 -8.94
CA LEU A 44 -15.76 -3.90 -8.88
C LEU A 44 -16.92 -2.93 -8.92
N ARG A 45 -17.97 -3.28 -9.66
CA ARG A 45 -19.22 -2.54 -9.63
C ARG A 45 -20.17 -3.18 -8.63
N LEU A 46 -20.37 -2.53 -7.48
CA LEU A 46 -21.15 -3.08 -6.36
C LEU A 46 -22.18 -2.07 -5.87
N GLU A 47 -23.27 -2.58 -5.31
CA GLU A 47 -24.27 -1.77 -4.62
C GLU A 47 -23.80 -1.42 -3.21
N LEU A 48 -24.02 -0.17 -2.79
CA LEU A 48 -23.76 0.28 -1.43
C LEU A 48 -24.95 -0.10 -0.54
N GLU A 49 -24.80 -1.13 0.29
CA GLU A 49 -25.89 -1.60 1.16
C GLU A 49 -25.79 -1.01 2.57
N ALA A 50 -26.95 -0.81 3.21
CA ALA A 50 -27.04 -0.40 4.61
C ALA A 50 -27.09 -1.63 5.53
N THR A 51 -26.14 -1.75 6.46
CA THR A 51 -26.03 -2.94 7.32
C THR A 51 -26.84 -2.83 8.63
N GLY A 52 -28.01 -2.17 8.57
CA GLY A 52 -28.94 -2.06 9.71
C GLY A 52 -28.56 -1.06 10.82
N GLY A 53 -27.62 -0.14 10.55
CA GLY A 53 -27.21 0.91 11.49
C GLY A 53 -26.75 2.19 10.77
N THR A 54 -25.81 2.93 11.34
CA THR A 54 -25.19 4.11 10.69
C THR A 54 -24.11 3.75 9.67
N THR A 55 -23.70 2.47 9.66
CA THR A 55 -22.65 1.92 8.80
C THR A 55 -23.28 1.34 7.53
N THR A 56 -22.71 1.73 6.41
CA THR A 56 -23.01 1.20 5.07
C THR A 56 -21.75 0.53 4.53
N GLY A 57 -21.86 -0.37 3.58
CA GLY A 57 -20.69 -0.98 2.96
C GLY A 57 -21.04 -1.70 1.67
N PHE A 58 -20.01 -2.13 0.97
CA PHE A 58 -20.16 -2.92 -0.26
C PHE A 58 -20.06 -4.40 0.09
N ARG A 59 -20.93 -5.22 -0.49
CA ARG A 59 -20.82 -6.68 -0.39
C ARG A 59 -19.77 -7.19 -1.36
N VAL A 60 -18.56 -7.42 -0.86
CA VAL A 60 -17.44 -7.95 -1.66
C VAL A 60 -17.49 -9.48 -1.64
N PRO A 61 -17.44 -10.16 -2.81
CA PRO A 61 -17.44 -11.60 -2.86
C PRO A 61 -16.09 -12.19 -2.42
N ASP A 62 -16.10 -13.45 -1.97
CA ASP A 62 -14.94 -14.11 -1.34
C ASP A 62 -13.75 -14.25 -2.32
N ASP A 63 -14.00 -14.54 -3.59
CA ASP A 63 -12.98 -14.66 -4.64
C ASP A 63 -12.12 -13.40 -4.78
N VAL A 64 -12.72 -12.23 -4.60
CA VAL A 64 -12.00 -10.95 -4.63
C VAL A 64 -11.13 -10.78 -3.38
N VAL A 65 -11.64 -11.17 -2.21
CA VAL A 65 -10.87 -11.09 -0.96
C VAL A 65 -9.71 -12.08 -0.96
N GLU A 66 -9.92 -13.27 -1.54
CA GLU A 66 -8.86 -14.25 -1.79
C GLU A 66 -7.83 -13.72 -2.80
N ALA A 67 -8.28 -13.08 -3.89
CA ALA A 67 -7.40 -12.45 -4.87
C ALA A 67 -6.55 -11.32 -4.27
N LEU A 68 -7.06 -10.62 -3.25
CA LEU A 68 -6.29 -9.63 -2.50
C LEU A 68 -5.14 -10.26 -1.69
N GLY A 69 -5.20 -11.55 -1.37
CA GLY A 69 -4.10 -12.31 -0.76
C GLY A 69 -3.66 -11.82 0.63
N ALA A 70 -4.40 -10.91 1.26
CA ALA A 70 -4.00 -10.19 2.47
C ALA A 70 -4.66 -10.75 3.77
N GLY A 71 -5.09 -12.01 3.73
CA GLY A 71 -5.64 -12.74 4.87
C GLY A 71 -7.13 -12.50 5.14
N ARG A 72 -7.63 -12.92 6.32
CA ARG A 72 -9.07 -12.89 6.66
C ARG A 72 -9.66 -11.50 6.96
N ARG A 73 -8.81 -10.51 7.24
CA ARG A 73 -9.23 -9.12 7.54
C ARG A 73 -8.25 -8.14 6.90
N PRO A 74 -8.18 -8.09 5.56
CA PRO A 74 -7.20 -7.27 4.89
C PRO A 74 -7.50 -5.80 5.18
N LYS A 75 -6.44 -5.04 5.49
CA LYS A 75 -6.49 -3.59 5.50
C LYS A 75 -6.49 -3.14 4.05
N VAL A 76 -7.42 -2.28 3.69
CA VAL A 76 -7.60 -1.86 2.30
C VAL A 76 -7.78 -0.35 2.20
N VAL A 77 -7.37 0.18 1.06
CA VAL A 77 -7.72 1.52 0.60
C VAL A 77 -8.84 1.32 -0.42
N ALA A 78 -10.01 1.87 -0.14
CA ALA A 78 -11.16 1.81 -1.02
C ALA A 78 -11.39 3.19 -1.66
N THR A 79 -11.72 3.22 -2.94
CA THR A 79 -12.04 4.46 -3.67
C THR A 79 -13.38 4.31 -4.37
N VAL A 80 -14.24 5.33 -4.26
CA VAL A 80 -15.55 5.38 -4.89
C VAL A 80 -15.84 6.81 -5.35
N GLY A 81 -16.27 7.00 -6.60
CA GLY A 81 -16.61 8.35 -7.12
C GLY A 81 -15.49 9.39 -6.99
N GLY A 82 -14.23 8.96 -6.93
CA GLY A 82 -13.06 9.83 -6.69
C GLY A 82 -12.75 10.13 -5.22
N HIS A 83 -13.56 9.64 -4.28
CA HIS A 83 -13.28 9.71 -2.84
C HIS A 83 -12.57 8.45 -2.35
N THR A 84 -11.39 8.61 -1.75
CA THR A 84 -10.56 7.51 -1.26
C THR A 84 -10.55 7.48 0.27
N TRP A 85 -10.85 6.32 0.86
CA TRP A 85 -10.81 6.12 2.31
C TRP A 85 -10.06 4.82 2.67
N ARG A 86 -9.50 4.80 3.88
CA ARG A 86 -8.84 3.59 4.41
C ARG A 86 -9.84 2.84 5.27
N SER A 87 -10.06 1.57 4.95
CA SER A 87 -10.96 0.70 5.69
C SER A 87 -10.32 -0.67 5.94
N SER A 88 -11.04 -1.53 6.65
CA SER A 88 -10.67 -2.93 6.83
C SER A 88 -11.81 -3.77 6.32
N ILE A 89 -11.53 -4.73 5.44
CA ILE A 89 -12.56 -5.67 5.03
C ILE A 89 -12.81 -6.60 6.22
N ALA A 90 -14.05 -6.61 6.71
CA ALA A 90 -14.48 -7.50 7.78
C ALA A 90 -15.50 -8.49 7.23
N ARG A 91 -15.39 -9.76 7.62
CA ARG A 91 -16.42 -10.76 7.35
C ARG A 91 -17.57 -10.59 8.34
N MET A 92 -18.78 -10.41 7.82
CA MET A 92 -20.03 -10.41 8.58
C MET A 92 -20.95 -11.46 7.95
N GLY A 93 -21.09 -12.61 8.60
CA GLY A 93 -21.81 -13.76 8.06
C GLY A 93 -21.06 -14.45 6.91
N ASP A 94 -21.73 -14.59 5.77
CA ASP A 94 -21.22 -15.14 4.51
C ASP A 94 -20.53 -14.11 3.60
N ALA A 95 -20.53 -12.83 3.99
CA ALA A 95 -20.05 -11.75 3.13
C ALA A 95 -18.92 -10.91 3.75
N PHE A 96 -18.12 -10.31 2.88
CA PHE A 96 -17.05 -9.39 3.24
C PHE A 96 -17.45 -7.95 2.96
N TRP A 97 -17.14 -7.09 3.92
CA TRP A 97 -17.63 -5.71 3.93
C TRP A 97 -16.47 -4.75 4.21
N PRO A 98 -16.10 -3.89 3.25
CA PRO A 98 -15.39 -2.66 3.52
C PRO A 98 -16.41 -1.64 4.06
N GLY A 99 -16.36 -1.40 5.36
CA GLY A 99 -17.26 -0.43 6.00
C GLY A 99 -16.96 0.99 5.52
N MET A 100 -18.02 1.76 5.31
CA MET A 100 -18.03 3.18 5.04
C MET A 100 -18.77 3.89 6.18
N SER A 101 -18.09 4.86 6.81
CA SER A 101 -18.72 5.65 7.88
C SER A 101 -19.66 6.70 7.29
N ARG A 102 -20.53 7.28 8.12
CA ARG A 102 -21.41 8.39 7.69
C ARG A 102 -20.60 9.57 7.11
N ALA A 103 -19.47 9.91 7.72
CA ALA A 103 -18.63 11.01 7.27
C ALA A 103 -18.03 10.74 5.87
N GLU A 104 -17.60 9.50 5.62
CA GLU A 104 -17.07 9.11 4.30
C GLU A 104 -18.15 9.13 3.23
N ARG A 105 -19.38 8.73 3.56
CA ARG A 105 -20.53 8.82 2.65
C ARG A 105 -20.89 10.25 2.29
N GLU A 106 -20.95 11.13 3.28
CA GLU A 106 -21.24 12.55 3.07
C GLU A 106 -20.13 13.22 2.23
N ALA A 107 -18.87 12.83 2.44
CA ALA A 107 -17.73 13.31 1.65
C ALA A 107 -17.76 12.80 0.19
N ALA A 108 -18.12 11.53 -0.01
CA ALA A 108 -18.24 10.94 -1.34
C ALA A 108 -19.54 11.33 -2.06
N GLY A 109 -20.54 11.86 -1.34
CA GLY A 109 -21.85 12.21 -1.89
C GLY A 109 -22.69 11.00 -2.33
N VAL A 110 -22.51 9.86 -1.68
CA VAL A 110 -23.13 8.57 -2.06
C VAL A 110 -24.21 8.12 -1.06
N ALA A 111 -25.27 7.49 -1.55
CA ALA A 111 -26.37 6.97 -0.74
C ALA A 111 -26.43 5.43 -0.77
N ALA A 112 -27.05 4.85 0.26
CA ALA A 112 -27.34 3.42 0.25
C ALA A 112 -28.33 3.09 -0.88
N GLY A 113 -28.06 2.03 -1.63
CA GLY A 113 -28.77 1.63 -2.84
C GLY A 113 -28.11 2.09 -4.15
N ASP A 114 -27.06 2.92 -4.08
CA ASP A 114 -26.32 3.33 -5.27
C ASP A 114 -25.36 2.22 -5.75
N VAL A 115 -25.37 1.97 -7.06
CA VAL A 115 -24.41 1.07 -7.72
C VAL A 115 -23.20 1.89 -8.16
N LEU A 116 -22.06 1.61 -7.56
CA LEU A 116 -20.85 2.42 -7.70
C LEU A 116 -19.65 1.55 -8.10
N ASP A 117 -18.72 2.16 -8.83
CA ASP A 117 -17.43 1.55 -9.14
C ASP A 117 -16.51 1.69 -7.91
N LEU A 118 -16.29 0.57 -7.22
CA LEU A 118 -15.42 0.45 -6.05
C LEU A 118 -14.05 -0.06 -6.49
N VAL A 119 -13.02 0.74 -6.25
CA VAL A 119 -11.63 0.32 -6.41
C VAL A 119 -11.07 -0.05 -5.05
N VAL A 120 -10.59 -1.29 -4.89
CA VAL A 120 -10.02 -1.80 -3.64
C VAL A 120 -8.56 -2.16 -3.84
N GLU A 121 -7.70 -1.56 -3.01
CA GLU A 121 -6.27 -1.86 -2.96
C GLU A 121 -5.89 -2.36 -1.56
N VAL A 122 -4.96 -3.32 -1.47
CA VAL A 122 -4.40 -3.72 -0.18
C VAL A 122 -3.57 -2.58 0.39
N ASP A 123 -3.94 -2.13 1.59
CA ASP A 123 -3.20 -1.15 2.38
C ASP A 123 -1.97 -1.82 3.02
N ALA A 124 -0.95 -2.08 2.20
CA ALA A 124 0.35 -2.56 2.65
C ALA A 124 1.25 -1.43 3.20
N ALA A 125 0.74 -0.20 3.24
CA ALA A 125 1.50 0.96 3.68
C ALA A 125 1.97 0.76 5.13
N PRO A 126 3.29 0.68 5.39
CA PRO A 126 3.81 0.65 6.74
C PRO A 126 3.37 1.96 7.38
N ARG A 127 2.60 1.86 8.47
CA ARG A 127 2.32 3.03 9.30
C ARG A 127 3.64 3.40 9.97
N THR A 128 4.41 4.28 9.34
CA THR A 128 5.56 4.92 9.96
C THR A 128 5.02 5.69 11.16
N VAL A 129 5.24 5.13 12.34
CA VAL A 129 4.97 5.82 13.58
C VAL A 129 6.03 6.90 13.68
N GLU A 130 5.61 8.16 13.76
CA GLU A 130 6.53 9.26 14.05
C GLU A 130 7.08 9.03 15.46
N VAL A 131 8.34 8.59 15.54
CA VAL A 131 9.01 8.29 16.79
C VAL A 131 9.42 9.64 17.41
N PRO A 132 8.95 9.97 18.63
CA PRO A 132 9.34 11.20 19.29
C PRO A 132 10.86 11.26 19.48
N ASP A 133 11.45 12.45 19.35
CA ASP A 133 12.91 12.64 19.39
C ASP A 133 13.56 12.00 20.62
N ASP A 134 12.93 12.14 21.80
CA ASP A 134 13.45 11.59 23.05
C ASP A 134 13.62 10.05 22.98
N LEU A 135 12.69 9.36 22.31
CA LEU A 135 12.74 7.91 22.13
C LEU A 135 13.76 7.55 21.03
N ALA A 136 13.81 8.33 19.95
CA ALA A 136 14.78 8.14 18.88
C ALA A 136 16.23 8.24 19.41
N GLU A 137 16.52 9.19 20.32
CA GLU A 137 17.82 9.32 20.97
C GLU A 137 18.21 8.07 21.78
N ARG A 138 17.25 7.47 22.50
CA ARG A 138 17.51 6.24 23.27
C ARG A 138 17.68 5.00 22.39
N LEU A 139 16.90 4.89 21.33
CA LEU A 139 17.08 3.82 20.34
C LEU A 139 18.41 3.97 19.60
N ALA A 140 18.87 5.19 19.33
CA ALA A 140 20.17 5.44 18.71
C ALA A 140 21.34 5.12 19.65
N ALA A 141 21.15 5.30 20.97
CA ALA A 141 22.17 4.99 21.97
C ALA A 141 22.37 3.48 22.20
N ASP A 142 21.34 2.67 21.96
CA ASP A 142 21.40 1.22 22.17
C ASP A 142 20.81 0.43 20.98
N PRO A 143 21.68 -0.22 20.17
CA PRO A 143 21.26 -1.04 19.04
C PRO A 143 20.33 -2.20 19.40
N SER A 144 20.43 -2.73 20.63
CA SER A 144 19.56 -3.82 21.09
C SER A 144 18.13 -3.34 21.33
N LEU A 145 17.97 -2.14 21.91
CA LEU A 145 16.68 -1.47 22.05
C LEU A 145 16.10 -1.09 20.69
N ALA A 146 16.92 -0.63 19.74
CA ALA A 146 16.49 -0.37 18.37
C ALA A 146 15.94 -1.62 17.68
N ALA A 147 16.61 -2.77 17.86
CA ALA A 147 16.16 -4.05 17.33
C ALA A 147 14.87 -4.53 18.01
N ALA A 148 14.76 -4.41 19.33
CA ALA A 148 13.55 -4.73 20.08
C ALA A 148 12.36 -3.86 19.64
N TRP A 149 12.59 -2.56 19.45
CA TRP A 149 11.59 -1.64 18.92
C TRP A 149 11.15 -1.99 17.51
N ALA A 150 12.11 -2.29 16.61
CA ALA A 150 11.83 -2.71 15.24
C ALA A 150 11.04 -4.04 15.19
N ALA A 151 11.23 -4.92 16.16
CA ALA A 151 10.49 -6.18 16.30
C ALA A 151 9.08 -6.01 16.88
N LEU A 152 8.75 -4.86 17.50
CA LEU A 152 7.41 -4.63 18.03
C LEU A 152 6.34 -4.54 16.93
N ALA A 153 5.13 -4.98 17.28
CA ALA A 153 3.97 -4.76 16.44
C ALA A 153 3.72 -3.25 16.24
N PRO A 154 3.35 -2.78 15.02
CA PRO A 154 3.14 -1.36 14.73
C PRO A 154 2.12 -0.68 15.66
N SER A 155 1.12 -1.41 16.14
CA SER A 155 0.14 -0.90 17.12
C SER A 155 0.79 -0.55 18.46
N ARG A 156 1.77 -1.33 18.93
CA ARG A 156 2.51 -1.05 20.16
C ARG A 156 3.46 0.12 19.98
N GLN A 157 4.16 0.19 18.84
CA GLN A 157 4.99 1.35 18.50
C GLN A 157 4.15 2.64 18.50
N LYS A 158 2.95 2.60 17.89
CA LYS A 158 2.03 3.74 17.84
C LYS A 158 1.54 4.14 19.23
N GLU A 159 1.18 3.17 20.05
CA GLU A 159 0.72 3.43 21.42
C GLU A 159 1.83 4.06 22.29
N ALA A 160 3.06 3.55 22.20
CA ALA A 160 4.21 4.12 22.89
C ALA A 160 4.50 5.57 22.44
N ALA A 161 4.50 5.83 21.12
CA ALA A 161 4.68 7.18 20.59
C ALA A 161 3.56 8.14 21.04
N ARG A 162 2.30 7.66 21.06
CA ARG A 162 1.15 8.43 21.59
C ARG A 162 1.33 8.80 23.06
N GLN A 163 1.76 7.86 23.90
CA GLN A 163 1.97 8.09 25.32
C GLN A 163 3.03 9.16 25.59
N LEU A 164 4.09 9.23 24.77
CA LEU A 164 5.10 10.28 24.87
C LEU A 164 4.59 11.63 24.35
N THR A 165 3.88 11.63 23.23
CA THR A 165 3.34 12.86 22.61
C THR A 165 2.27 13.52 23.47
N GLU A 166 1.39 12.76 24.10
CA GLU A 166 0.36 13.28 25.01
C GLU A 166 0.93 13.79 26.35
N ALA A 167 2.16 13.44 26.71
CA ALA A 167 2.79 13.90 27.93
C ALA A 167 3.30 15.35 27.77
N LYS A 168 2.44 16.31 28.13
CA LYS A 168 2.76 17.75 28.11
C LYS A 168 3.79 18.18 29.15
N LYS A 169 3.92 17.43 30.25
CA LYS A 169 4.91 17.70 31.31
C LYS A 169 6.19 16.90 31.03
N PRO A 170 7.38 17.52 31.08
CA PRO A 170 8.64 16.84 30.78
C PRO A 170 8.92 15.68 31.75
N GLU A 171 8.58 15.83 33.03
CA GLU A 171 8.75 14.77 34.04
C GLU A 171 7.90 13.52 33.72
N THR A 172 6.66 13.72 33.26
CA THR A 172 5.77 12.63 32.85
C THR A 172 6.27 11.95 31.59
N ARG A 173 6.86 12.73 30.68
CA ARG A 173 7.44 12.23 29.43
C ARG A 173 8.65 11.34 29.72
N ALA A 174 9.58 11.80 30.57
CA ALA A 174 10.72 11.02 31.03
C ALA A 174 10.30 9.71 31.72
N ARG A 175 9.34 9.77 32.66
CA ARG A 175 8.82 8.55 33.33
C ARG A 175 8.19 7.55 32.36
N ARG A 176 7.45 8.03 31.35
CA ARG A 176 6.85 7.15 30.33
C ARG A 176 7.91 6.55 29.41
N LEU A 177 8.93 7.32 29.06
CA LEU A 177 10.06 6.87 28.26
C LEU A 177 10.84 5.76 28.96
N GLU A 178 11.21 5.95 30.23
CA GLU A 178 11.86 4.92 31.06
C GLU A 178 11.04 3.62 31.09
N LYS A 179 9.72 3.73 31.24
CA LYS A 179 8.82 2.58 31.23
C LYS A 179 8.81 1.85 29.88
N ILE A 180 8.79 2.60 28.77
CA ILE A 180 8.81 2.04 27.42
C ILE A 180 10.15 1.34 27.16
N VAL A 181 11.26 1.96 27.56
CA VAL A 181 12.61 1.38 27.43
C VAL A 181 12.73 0.11 28.27
N ALA A 182 12.19 0.08 29.49
CA ALA A 182 12.16 -1.13 30.32
C ALA A 182 11.33 -2.26 29.68
N ASP A 183 10.18 -1.96 29.08
CA ASP A 183 9.33 -2.94 28.37
C ASP A 183 10.02 -3.52 27.13
N LEU A 184 10.89 -2.74 26.48
CA LEU A 184 11.72 -3.16 25.35
C LEU A 184 12.96 -3.96 25.79
N GLY A 185 13.51 -3.64 26.96
CA GLY A 185 14.76 -4.18 27.48
C GLY A 185 14.65 -5.56 28.10
N GLY A 186 13.45 -5.98 28.54
CA GLY A 186 13.15 -7.33 29.02
C GLY A 186 13.98 -7.80 30.21
#